data_AF-A0A1F2TYX9-F1
#
_entry.id   AF-A0A1F2TYX9-F1
#
_cell.length_a   1.000
_cell.length_b   1.000
_cell.length_c   1.000
_cell.angle_alpha   90.00
_cell.angle_beta   90.00
_cell.angle_gamma   90.00
#
_symmetry.space_group_name_H-M   'P 1'
#
loop_
_entity.id
_entity.type
_entity.pdbx_description
1 polymer ?
#
loop_
_entity_poly.entity_id
_entity_poly.type
_entity_poly.pdbx_seq_one_letter_code
_entity_poly.pdbx_strand_id
1 'polypeptide(L)'
;MATGGLGYVEREEKRFPTGGQPDVVLSTFDGSIEVRSWDQSEVLVVVEKHALDRQMVADIEVIAEQSGNRVTVEARLRPGRRGWGVNRGARLIVSMPASADLRATSGDGSITVERLTGRLELRSGDGSIRGHDLSGDIRAQTGDGSIRLDQIDGRLDVGTGDGSIVASGTLSTLRARSGDGSVRIRAELGSRATEDWDVSTGDGSVTIDLPDRFNAELDAHTSDGRVSVSSRSLSETAQSTRRSIKARLGEGGRQLRVRSGDGSIRLGRS
;
A
#
# COMPACT_ATOMS: atom_id res chain seq x y z
N MET A 1 -9.24 -2.67 -40.18
CA MET A 1 -10.27 -1.63 -39.99
C MET A 1 -10.23 -1.25 -38.52
N ALA A 2 -9.63 -0.10 -38.21
CA ALA A 2 -9.56 0.44 -36.86
C ALA A 2 -10.87 1.16 -36.55
N THR A 3 -11.61 0.68 -35.55
CA THR A 3 -12.73 1.42 -34.96
C THR A 3 -12.46 1.56 -33.47
N GLY A 4 -11.61 2.54 -33.14
CA GLY A 4 -11.51 3.09 -31.80
C GLY A 4 -12.80 3.84 -31.49
N GLY A 5 -13.81 3.12 -31.01
CA GLY A 5 -15.01 3.73 -30.44
C GLY A 5 -14.62 4.41 -29.13
N LEU A 6 -14.78 5.74 -29.08
CA LEU A 6 -14.69 6.51 -27.84
C LEU A 6 -15.67 5.88 -26.84
N GLY A 7 -15.16 5.32 -25.74
CA GLY A 7 -16.00 4.75 -24.69
C GLY A 7 -16.98 5.79 -24.12
N TYR A 8 -18.12 5.33 -23.62
CA TYR A 8 -19.07 6.19 -22.94
C TYR A 8 -18.60 6.43 -21.51
N VAL A 9 -18.62 7.70 -21.09
CA VAL A 9 -18.30 8.11 -19.73
C VAL A 9 -19.51 8.81 -19.12
N GLU A 10 -19.92 8.38 -17.93
CA GLU A 10 -20.91 9.05 -17.10
C GLU A 10 -20.25 9.47 -15.80
N ARG A 11 -20.46 10.74 -15.41
CA ARG A 11 -19.86 11.32 -14.22
C ARG A 11 -20.93 11.73 -13.24
N GLU A 12 -20.81 11.26 -12.00
CA GLU A 12 -21.65 11.65 -10.88
C GLU A 12 -20.82 12.28 -9.77
N GLU A 13 -21.41 13.22 -9.04
CA GLU A 13 -20.79 13.85 -7.87
C GLU A 13 -21.66 13.63 -6.64
N LYS A 14 -21.03 13.28 -5.50
CA LYS A 14 -21.71 13.09 -4.22
C LYS A 14 -20.90 13.78 -3.10
N ARG A 15 -21.60 14.51 -2.23
CA ARG A 15 -21.02 15.26 -1.11
C ARG A 15 -21.61 14.81 0.21
N PHE A 16 -20.74 14.66 1.21
CA PHE A 16 -21.09 14.14 2.54
C PHE A 16 -20.49 15.06 3.61
N PRO A 17 -21.27 16.02 4.16
CA PRO A 17 -20.82 16.86 5.26
C PRO A 17 -20.42 16.03 6.48
N THR A 18 -19.30 16.33 7.12
CA THR A 18 -18.80 15.57 8.28
C THR A 18 -18.57 16.49 9.47
N GLY A 19 -19.18 16.15 10.61
CA GLY A 19 -19.06 16.93 11.86
C GLY A 19 -17.86 16.54 12.73
N GLY A 20 -17.10 15.53 12.33
CA GLY A 20 -15.89 15.05 13.01
C GLY A 20 -15.01 14.24 12.06
N GLN A 21 -14.08 13.46 12.60
CA GLN A 21 -13.21 12.60 11.79
C GLN A 21 -14.05 11.59 10.98
N PRO A 22 -13.97 11.59 9.63
CA PRO A 22 -14.71 10.67 8.80
C PRO A 22 -14.13 9.25 8.82
N ASP A 23 -15.02 8.25 8.71
CA ASP A 23 -14.71 6.85 8.40
C ASP A 23 -15.24 6.56 6.99
N VAL A 24 -14.34 6.54 6.00
CA VAL A 24 -14.71 6.44 4.59
C VAL A 24 -14.44 5.03 4.07
N VAL A 25 -15.48 4.40 3.51
CA VAL A 25 -15.40 3.11 2.84
C VAL A 25 -15.68 3.28 1.36
N LEU A 26 -14.68 2.96 0.53
CA LEU A 26 -14.74 3.02 -0.92
C LEU A 26 -14.58 1.61 -1.49
N SER A 27 -15.46 1.23 -2.39
CA SER A 27 -15.39 -0.06 -3.08
C SER A 27 -15.70 0.12 -4.57
N THR A 28 -14.89 -0.49 -5.44
CA THR A 28 -15.18 -0.61 -6.87
C THR A 28 -14.82 -2.00 -7.38
N PHE A 29 -15.59 -2.52 -8.33
CA PHE A 29 -15.36 -3.85 -8.91
C PHE A 29 -14.23 -3.84 -9.95
N ASP A 30 -14.04 -2.72 -10.64
CA ASP A 30 -13.01 -2.46 -11.64
C ASP A 30 -12.88 -0.94 -11.78
N GLY A 31 -11.67 -0.42 -11.89
CA GLY A 31 -11.38 1.02 -11.92
C GLY A 31 -10.59 1.53 -10.70
N SER A 32 -9.93 2.68 -10.90
CA SER A 32 -9.01 3.24 -9.90
C SER A 32 -9.72 3.97 -8.77
N ILE A 33 -9.08 4.00 -7.60
CA ILE A 33 -9.48 4.84 -6.48
C ILE A 33 -8.36 5.85 -6.24
N GLU A 34 -8.70 7.13 -6.27
CA GLU A 34 -7.77 8.23 -6.04
C GLU A 34 -8.29 9.08 -4.89
N VAL A 35 -7.50 9.17 -3.82
CA VAL A 35 -7.87 9.89 -2.61
C VAL A 35 -6.82 10.96 -2.33
N ARG A 36 -7.29 12.18 -2.11
CA ARG A 36 -6.47 13.31 -1.68
C ARG A 36 -7.13 14.04 -0.52
N SER A 37 -6.32 14.64 0.34
CA SER A 37 -6.87 15.51 1.38
C SER A 37 -7.17 16.93 0.91
N TRP A 38 -8.07 17.60 1.62
CA TRP A 38 -8.41 19.01 1.46
C TRP A 38 -8.83 19.66 2.79
N ASP A 39 -9.09 20.96 2.77
CA ASP A 39 -9.40 21.76 3.97
C ASP A 39 -10.91 21.93 4.20
N GLN A 40 -11.76 21.10 3.57
CA GLN A 40 -13.21 21.15 3.78
C GLN A 40 -13.68 20.05 4.74
N SER A 41 -14.64 20.37 5.60
CA SER A 41 -15.30 19.43 6.52
C SER A 41 -16.39 18.60 5.83
N GLU A 42 -16.08 18.06 4.66
CA GLU A 42 -16.94 17.14 3.93
C GLU A 42 -16.09 16.15 3.12
N VAL A 43 -16.70 15.02 2.76
CA VAL A 43 -16.15 14.07 1.79
C VAL A 43 -16.84 14.31 0.45
N LEU A 44 -16.06 14.56 -0.60
CA LEU A 44 -16.53 14.66 -1.97
C LEU A 44 -16.07 13.43 -2.74
N VAL A 45 -17.02 12.71 -3.31
CA VAL A 45 -16.77 11.55 -4.18
C VAL A 45 -17.29 11.85 -5.58
N VAL A 46 -16.38 11.88 -6.53
CA VAL A 46 -16.68 11.90 -7.96
C VAL A 46 -16.55 10.48 -8.47
N VAL A 47 -17.59 9.99 -9.13
CA VAL A 47 -17.60 8.67 -9.76
C VAL A 47 -17.62 8.83 -11.27
N GLU A 48 -16.62 8.28 -11.95
CA GLU A 48 -16.55 8.22 -13.41
C GLU A 48 -16.75 6.77 -13.86
N LYS A 49 -17.96 6.48 -14.36
CA LYS A 49 -18.30 5.19 -14.97
C LYS A 49 -17.84 5.21 -16.42
N HIS A 50 -17.18 4.14 -16.85
CA HIS A 50 -16.81 3.96 -18.25
C HIS A 50 -17.24 2.59 -18.76
N ALA A 51 -17.74 2.54 -19.99
CA ALA A 51 -18.00 1.28 -20.70
C ALA A 51 -18.03 1.53 -22.22
N LEU A 52 -18.14 0.45 -23.01
CA LEU A 52 -18.20 0.52 -24.47
C LEU A 52 -19.48 1.18 -25.01
N ASP A 53 -20.60 1.02 -24.31
CA ASP A 53 -21.89 1.59 -24.69
C ASP A 53 -22.68 2.12 -23.47
N ARG A 54 -23.73 2.91 -23.75
CA ARG A 54 -24.57 3.54 -22.74
C ARG A 54 -25.31 2.52 -21.85
N GLN A 55 -25.73 1.38 -22.40
CA GLN A 55 -26.46 0.38 -21.63
C GLN A 55 -25.54 -0.28 -20.59
N MET A 56 -24.29 -0.53 -20.96
CA MET A 56 -23.28 -1.08 -20.07
C MET A 56 -22.88 -0.09 -18.96
N VAL A 57 -22.86 1.21 -19.25
CA VAL A 57 -22.69 2.23 -18.20
C VAL A 57 -23.87 2.19 -17.21
N ALA A 58 -25.11 2.02 -17.69
CA ALA A 58 -26.30 1.92 -16.84
C ALA A 58 -26.35 0.65 -15.96
N ASP A 59 -25.57 -0.38 -16.31
CA ASP A 59 -25.38 -1.58 -15.51
C ASP A 59 -24.42 -1.38 -14.33
N ILE A 60 -23.67 -0.27 -14.30
CA ILE A 60 -22.84 0.13 -13.16
C ILE A 60 -23.72 0.92 -12.18
N GLU A 61 -24.01 0.29 -11.05
CA GLU A 61 -24.75 0.87 -9.93
C GLU A 61 -23.77 1.52 -8.95
N VAL A 62 -24.10 2.74 -8.49
CA VAL A 62 -23.35 3.44 -7.45
C VAL A 62 -24.25 3.60 -6.24
N ILE A 63 -23.93 2.89 -5.17
CA ILE A 63 -24.60 2.98 -3.88
C ILE A 63 -23.78 3.91 -3.00
N ALA A 64 -24.44 4.90 -2.42
CA ALA A 64 -23.79 5.84 -1.53
C ALA A 64 -24.66 6.11 -0.31
N GLU A 65 -24.09 5.93 0.87
CA GLU A 65 -24.79 6.04 2.15
C GLU A 65 -23.93 6.80 3.16
N GLN A 66 -24.58 7.55 4.03
CA GLN A 66 -23.95 8.24 5.14
C GLN A 66 -24.71 7.96 6.44
N SER A 67 -23.97 7.58 7.49
CA SER A 67 -24.47 7.44 8.85
C SER A 67 -23.52 8.16 9.81
N GLY A 68 -23.92 9.33 10.30
CA GLY A 68 -23.02 10.21 11.05
C GLY A 68 -21.80 10.61 10.22
N ASN A 69 -20.59 10.33 10.72
CA ASN A 69 -19.33 10.57 10.01
C ASN A 69 -18.86 9.38 9.14
N ARG A 70 -19.63 8.29 9.10
CA ARG A 70 -19.32 7.14 8.25
C ARG A 70 -19.91 7.34 6.86
N VAL A 71 -19.07 7.30 5.83
CA VAL A 71 -19.45 7.46 4.42
C VAL A 71 -19.08 6.18 3.68
N THR A 72 -20.06 5.56 3.03
CA THR A 72 -19.84 4.36 2.20
C THR A 72 -20.18 4.70 0.76
N VAL A 73 -19.26 4.43 -0.16
CA VAL A 73 -19.52 4.49 -1.61
C VAL A 73 -19.06 3.19 -2.26
N GLU A 74 -20.01 2.49 -2.89
CA GLU A 74 -19.78 1.23 -3.60
C GLU A 74 -20.21 1.38 -5.05
N ALA A 75 -19.26 1.22 -5.97
CA ALA A 75 -19.55 1.01 -7.39
C ALA A 75 -19.51 -0.48 -7.70
N ARG A 76 -20.64 -1.01 -8.20
CA ARG A 76 -20.79 -2.44 -8.49
C ARG A 76 -21.57 -2.68 -9.77
N LEU A 77 -21.45 -3.89 -10.31
CA LEU A 77 -22.31 -4.33 -11.40
C LEU A 77 -23.64 -4.82 -10.85
N ARG A 78 -24.73 -4.50 -11.55
CA ARG A 78 -26.04 -5.09 -11.27
C ARG A 78 -25.97 -6.63 -11.29
N PRO A 79 -26.70 -7.33 -10.41
CA PRO A 79 -26.77 -8.78 -10.41
C PRO A 79 -27.12 -9.35 -11.79
N GLY A 80 -26.52 -10.48 -12.17
CA GLY A 80 -26.77 -11.14 -13.46
C GLY A 80 -26.05 -10.52 -14.67
N ARG A 81 -25.29 -9.44 -14.49
CA ARG A 81 -24.50 -8.79 -15.55
C ARG A 81 -23.01 -9.18 -15.57
N ARG A 82 -22.59 -10.23 -14.85
CA ARG A 82 -21.19 -10.69 -14.84
C ARG A 82 -20.79 -11.25 -16.22
N GLY A 83 -19.66 -10.79 -16.74
CA GLY A 83 -19.10 -11.24 -18.00
C GLY A 83 -17.59 -11.00 -18.01
N TRP A 84 -16.82 -12.02 -18.36
CA TRP A 84 -15.36 -11.94 -18.47
C TRP A 84 -14.97 -11.24 -19.78
N GLY A 85 -13.92 -10.41 -19.75
CA GLY A 85 -13.38 -9.75 -20.96
C GLY A 85 -14.13 -8.50 -21.43
N VAL A 86 -14.90 -7.86 -20.54
CA VAL A 86 -15.72 -6.69 -20.86
C VAL A 86 -15.08 -5.44 -20.26
N ASN A 87 -14.61 -4.52 -21.11
CA ASN A 87 -13.97 -3.27 -20.67
C ASN A 87 -15.03 -2.29 -20.11
N ARG A 88 -15.19 -2.29 -18.79
CA ARG A 88 -16.05 -1.35 -18.04
C ARG A 88 -15.55 -1.22 -16.62
N GLY A 89 -15.70 -0.04 -16.02
CA GLY A 89 -15.28 0.20 -14.65
C GLY A 89 -15.81 1.51 -14.09
N ALA A 90 -15.54 1.74 -12.82
CA ALA A 90 -15.87 2.96 -12.10
C ALA A 90 -14.63 3.48 -11.38
N ARG A 91 -14.16 4.66 -11.81
CA ARG A 91 -13.10 5.40 -11.12
C ARG A 91 -13.71 6.25 -10.02
N LEU A 92 -13.16 6.15 -8.82
CA LEU A 92 -13.55 6.96 -7.66
C LEU A 92 -12.47 8.01 -7.41
N ILE A 93 -12.82 9.29 -7.54
CA ILE A 93 -11.93 10.42 -7.22
C ILE A 93 -12.49 11.10 -5.98
N VAL A 94 -11.73 11.07 -4.88
CA VAL A 94 -12.20 11.44 -3.56
C VAL A 94 -11.35 12.55 -2.98
N SER A 95 -12.02 13.59 -2.48
CA SER A 95 -11.42 14.65 -1.66
C SER A 95 -12.04 14.59 -0.26
N MET A 96 -11.22 14.52 0.79
CA MET A 96 -11.67 14.34 2.17
C MET A 96 -10.78 15.09 3.17
N PRO A 97 -11.21 15.35 4.42
CA PRO A 97 -10.34 15.90 5.45
C PRO A 97 -9.06 15.09 5.61
N ALA A 98 -7.94 15.76 5.93
CA ALA A 98 -6.65 15.08 6.10
C ALA A 98 -6.64 14.06 7.26
N SER A 99 -7.32 14.36 8.36
CA SER A 99 -7.54 13.42 9.45
C SER A 99 -8.78 12.60 9.15
N ALA A 100 -8.59 11.33 8.75
CA ALA A 100 -9.65 10.44 8.30
C ALA A 100 -9.22 8.97 8.41
N ASP A 101 -10.18 8.09 8.69
CA ASP A 101 -10.00 6.65 8.48
C ASP A 101 -10.51 6.29 7.08
N LEU A 102 -9.76 5.43 6.38
CA LEU A 102 -10.04 5.04 5.00
C LEU A 102 -9.94 3.53 4.83
N ARG A 103 -10.99 2.92 4.27
CA ARG A 103 -10.93 1.62 3.63
C ARG A 103 -11.20 1.78 2.14
N ALA A 104 -10.22 1.47 1.30
CA ALA A 104 -10.36 1.50 -0.15
C ALA A 104 -10.11 0.12 -0.75
N THR A 105 -11.11 -0.41 -1.45
CA THR A 105 -11.04 -1.72 -2.10
C THR A 105 -11.33 -1.58 -3.59
N SER A 106 -10.44 -2.08 -4.44
CA SER A 106 -10.70 -2.24 -5.88
C SER A 106 -10.55 -3.72 -6.26
N GLY A 107 -11.35 -4.18 -7.22
CA GLY A 107 -11.15 -5.49 -7.85
C GLY A 107 -9.80 -5.51 -8.55
N ASP A 108 -9.64 -4.77 -9.65
CA ASP A 108 -8.41 -4.85 -10.47
C ASP A 108 -7.73 -3.46 -10.66
N GLY A 109 -8.33 -2.40 -10.11
CA GLY A 109 -7.85 -1.03 -10.32
C GLY A 109 -6.79 -0.59 -9.32
N SER A 110 -5.97 0.38 -9.75
CA SER A 110 -4.94 0.98 -8.89
C SER A 110 -5.55 1.86 -7.80
N ILE A 111 -4.93 1.88 -6.63
CA ILE A 111 -5.30 2.78 -5.53
C ILE A 111 -4.18 3.80 -5.34
N THR A 112 -4.51 5.08 -5.29
CA THR A 112 -3.58 6.17 -4.99
C THR A 112 -4.12 7.00 -3.83
N VAL A 113 -3.32 7.21 -2.79
CA VAL A 113 -3.71 7.98 -1.59
C VAL A 113 -2.63 8.99 -1.25
N GLU A 114 -3.02 10.23 -1.00
CA GLU A 114 -2.09 11.32 -0.70
C GLU A 114 -2.52 12.14 0.53
N ARG A 115 -1.55 12.44 1.42
CA ARG A 115 -1.66 13.42 2.51
C ARG A 115 -2.78 13.11 3.50
N LEU A 116 -2.83 11.89 4.04
CA LEU A 116 -3.82 11.44 5.02
C LEU A 116 -3.19 10.99 6.34
N THR A 117 -3.91 11.20 7.43
CA THR A 117 -3.55 10.75 8.78
C THR A 117 -4.71 9.97 9.39
N GLY A 118 -4.47 8.70 9.75
CA GLY A 118 -5.48 7.84 10.39
C GLY A 118 -5.19 6.36 10.22
N ARG A 119 -6.25 5.54 10.26
CA ARG A 119 -6.19 4.11 9.89
C ARG A 119 -6.51 3.96 8.40
N LEU A 120 -5.54 3.50 7.62
CA LEU A 120 -5.65 3.35 6.17
C LEU A 120 -5.56 1.86 5.80
N GLU A 121 -6.61 1.33 5.19
CA GLU A 121 -6.68 -0.04 4.69
C GLU A 121 -6.91 -0.03 3.17
N LEU A 122 -5.87 -0.35 2.40
CA LEU A 122 -5.87 -0.30 0.94
C LEU A 122 -5.76 -1.72 0.37
N ARG A 123 -6.71 -2.12 -0.48
CA ARG A 123 -6.77 -3.46 -1.05
C ARG A 123 -7.07 -3.40 -2.54
N SER A 124 -6.23 -4.01 -3.35
CA SER A 124 -6.51 -4.28 -4.76
C SER A 124 -6.38 -5.77 -5.03
N GLY A 125 -7.10 -6.34 -5.99
CA GLY A 125 -6.76 -7.63 -6.57
C GLY A 125 -5.46 -7.48 -7.35
N ASP A 126 -5.50 -6.85 -8.51
CA ASP A 126 -4.32 -6.84 -9.41
C ASP A 126 -3.68 -5.45 -9.57
N GLY A 127 -4.34 -4.40 -9.10
CA GLY A 127 -3.91 -3.03 -9.28
C GLY A 127 -2.77 -2.63 -8.33
N SER A 128 -1.88 -1.77 -8.83
CA SER A 128 -0.81 -1.19 -7.99
C SER A 128 -1.36 -0.24 -6.92
N ILE A 129 -0.72 -0.22 -5.76
CA ILE A 129 -1.06 0.70 -4.66
C ILE A 129 0.04 1.74 -4.52
N ARG A 130 -0.33 3.02 -4.56
CA ARG A 130 0.55 4.17 -4.34
C ARG A 130 0.09 5.00 -3.15
N GLY A 131 1.03 5.39 -2.31
CA GLY A 131 0.77 6.22 -1.14
C GLY A 131 1.87 7.26 -0.97
N HIS A 132 1.51 8.49 -0.63
CA HIS A 132 2.45 9.57 -0.38
C HIS A 132 2.01 10.42 0.79
N ASP A 133 2.94 10.73 1.70
CA ASP A 133 2.70 11.55 2.90
C ASP A 133 1.53 11.00 3.74
N LEU A 134 1.71 9.78 4.25
CA LEU A 134 0.68 9.06 5.01
C LEU A 134 1.13 8.82 6.43
N SER A 135 0.27 9.10 7.40
CA SER A 135 0.58 8.93 8.82
C SER A 135 -0.43 8.06 9.56
N GLY A 136 0.02 7.26 10.53
CA GLY A 136 -0.84 6.43 11.40
C GLY A 136 -0.63 4.93 11.24
N ASP A 137 -1.71 4.16 11.03
CA ASP A 137 -1.71 2.70 10.83
C ASP A 137 -2.06 2.37 9.38
N ILE A 138 -1.05 2.07 8.56
CA ILE A 138 -1.18 1.85 7.12
C ILE A 138 -1.07 0.35 6.82
N ARG A 139 -2.14 -0.21 6.24
CA ARG A 139 -2.15 -1.55 5.66
C ARG A 139 -2.42 -1.47 4.17
N ALA A 140 -1.55 -2.05 3.34
CA ALA A 140 -1.74 -2.11 1.89
C ALA A 140 -1.50 -3.53 1.35
N GLN A 141 -2.46 -4.07 0.60
CA GLN A 141 -2.38 -5.42 0.06
C GLN A 141 -2.84 -5.48 -1.40
N THR A 142 -2.08 -6.19 -2.24
CA THR A 142 -2.48 -6.54 -3.61
C THR A 142 -2.08 -7.96 -3.96
N GLY A 143 -2.78 -8.63 -4.86
CA GLY A 143 -2.35 -9.88 -5.49
C GLY A 143 -1.10 -9.63 -6.32
N ASP A 144 -1.27 -9.00 -7.48
CA ASP A 144 -0.19 -8.97 -8.49
C ASP A 144 0.48 -7.60 -8.64
N GLY A 145 -0.17 -6.54 -8.13
CA GLY A 145 0.28 -5.16 -8.28
C GLY A 145 1.53 -4.84 -7.45
N SER A 146 2.28 -3.81 -7.85
CA SER A 146 3.36 -3.29 -7.02
C SER A 146 2.84 -2.30 -5.98
N ILE A 147 3.48 -2.25 -4.81
CA ILE A 147 3.20 -1.29 -3.74
C ILE A 147 4.33 -0.28 -3.66
N ARG A 148 4.01 1.00 -3.79
CA ARG A 148 4.95 2.11 -3.60
C ARG A 148 4.41 3.10 -2.58
N LEU A 149 5.07 3.20 -1.43
CA LEU A 149 4.71 4.09 -0.34
C LEU A 149 5.88 5.01 -0.02
N ASP A 150 5.65 6.31 -0.02
CA ASP A 150 6.70 7.31 0.18
C ASP A 150 6.29 8.30 1.28
N GLN A 151 7.25 8.71 2.12
CA GLN A 151 7.01 9.59 3.27
C GLN A 151 5.93 9.06 4.23
N ILE A 152 6.13 7.83 4.71
CA ILE A 152 5.24 7.22 5.70
C ILE A 152 5.69 7.58 7.12
N ASP A 153 4.75 7.96 8.00
CA ASP A 153 5.01 8.16 9.43
C ASP A 153 4.11 7.26 10.28
N GLY A 154 4.67 6.21 10.86
CA GLY A 154 3.92 5.33 11.76
C GLY A 154 4.11 3.84 11.50
N ARG A 155 3.01 3.08 11.54
CA ARG A 155 3.00 1.61 11.45
C ARG A 155 2.68 1.19 10.02
N LEU A 156 3.45 0.23 9.51
CA LEU A 156 3.34 -0.23 8.14
C LEU A 156 3.21 -1.75 8.04
N ASP A 157 2.15 -2.23 7.41
CA ASP A 157 1.93 -3.63 7.03
C ASP A 157 1.58 -3.72 5.54
N VAL A 158 2.51 -4.25 4.74
CA VAL A 158 2.39 -4.28 3.28
C VAL A 158 2.63 -5.67 2.71
N GLY A 159 1.79 -6.07 1.77
CA GLY A 159 1.79 -7.41 1.20
C GLY A 159 1.46 -7.43 -0.28
N THR A 160 2.25 -8.16 -1.06
CA THR A 160 1.90 -8.52 -2.45
C THR A 160 2.21 -9.98 -2.74
N GLY A 161 1.45 -10.60 -3.64
CA GLY A 161 1.79 -11.90 -4.22
C GLY A 161 3.00 -11.76 -5.12
N ASP A 162 2.86 -11.07 -6.25
CA ASP A 162 3.89 -11.13 -7.31
C ASP A 162 4.64 -9.81 -7.48
N GLY A 163 4.09 -8.71 -6.97
CA GLY A 163 4.61 -7.36 -7.15
C GLY A 163 5.82 -7.04 -6.28
N SER A 164 6.48 -5.92 -6.61
CA SER A 164 7.56 -5.38 -5.77
C SER A 164 7.02 -4.38 -4.74
N ILE A 165 7.68 -4.32 -3.59
CA ILE A 165 7.38 -3.36 -2.53
C ILE A 165 8.51 -2.34 -2.44
N VAL A 166 8.16 -1.07 -2.49
CA VAL A 166 9.06 0.04 -2.18
C VAL A 166 8.41 0.93 -1.13
N ALA A 167 9.03 1.05 0.04
CA ALA A 167 8.53 1.91 1.12
C ALA A 167 9.63 2.82 1.69
N SER A 168 9.30 4.08 1.97
CA SER A 168 10.19 5.03 2.67
C SER A 168 9.46 5.78 3.77
N GLY A 169 10.15 6.14 4.85
CA GLY A 169 9.60 7.02 5.89
C GLY A 169 10.10 6.76 7.31
N THR A 170 9.48 7.43 8.28
CA THR A 170 9.73 7.30 9.72
C THR A 170 8.85 6.19 10.29
N LEU A 171 9.40 4.98 10.41
CA LEU A 171 8.62 3.79 10.74
C LEU A 171 8.77 3.40 12.21
N SER A 172 7.67 2.99 12.84
CA SER A 172 7.64 2.42 14.21
C SER A 172 7.47 0.89 14.22
N THR A 173 6.59 0.39 13.36
CA THR A 173 6.42 -1.04 13.06
C THR A 173 6.54 -1.24 11.56
N LEU A 174 7.16 -2.35 11.15
CA LEU A 174 7.28 -2.74 9.75
C LEU A 174 7.02 -4.23 9.56
N ARG A 175 6.03 -4.55 8.74
CA ARG A 175 5.84 -5.86 8.13
C ARG A 175 5.76 -5.69 6.61
N ALA A 176 6.65 -6.30 5.86
CA ALA A 176 6.67 -6.20 4.41
C ALA A 176 6.90 -7.57 3.77
N ARG A 177 5.96 -7.99 2.91
CA ARG A 177 5.97 -9.34 2.32
C ARG A 177 5.68 -9.31 0.83
N SER A 178 6.55 -9.93 0.05
CA SER A 178 6.28 -10.27 -1.35
C SER A 178 6.38 -11.78 -1.53
N GLY A 179 5.61 -12.39 -2.43
CA GLY A 179 5.87 -13.74 -2.91
C GLY A 179 7.09 -13.74 -3.82
N ASP A 180 7.02 -13.01 -4.93
CA ASP A 180 8.03 -13.16 -5.99
C ASP A 180 8.86 -11.88 -6.21
N GLY A 181 8.31 -10.72 -5.87
CA GLY A 181 8.93 -9.43 -6.10
C GLY A 181 9.98 -9.03 -5.06
N SER A 182 10.75 -8.01 -5.42
CA SER A 182 11.78 -7.45 -4.53
C SER A 182 11.16 -6.50 -3.50
N VAL A 183 11.75 -6.48 -2.29
CA VAL A 183 11.34 -5.59 -1.21
C VAL A 183 12.45 -4.59 -0.93
N ARG A 184 12.16 -3.30 -1.12
CA ARG A 184 13.08 -2.20 -0.80
C ARG A 184 12.46 -1.30 0.27
N ILE A 185 13.12 -1.19 1.41
CA ILE A 185 12.70 -0.35 2.52
C ILE A 185 13.79 0.69 2.80
N ARG A 186 13.42 1.96 2.89
CA ARG A 186 14.27 3.03 3.41
C ARG A 186 13.66 3.62 4.67
N ALA A 187 14.21 3.25 5.81
CA ALA A 187 13.83 3.85 7.08
C ALA A 187 14.57 5.19 7.25
N GLU A 188 13.81 6.27 7.44
CA GLU A 188 14.33 7.62 7.60
C GLU A 188 14.72 7.90 9.06
N LEU A 189 15.45 8.99 9.30
CA LEU A 189 15.79 9.46 10.64
C LEU A 189 14.52 9.57 11.52
N GLY A 190 14.63 9.08 12.75
CA GLY A 190 13.51 8.98 13.69
C GLY A 190 12.83 7.61 13.71
N SER A 191 13.06 6.74 12.71
CA SER A 191 12.56 5.37 12.72
C SER A 191 13.06 4.59 13.92
N ARG A 192 12.18 3.83 14.57
CA ARG A 192 12.47 3.04 15.78
C ARG A 192 11.65 1.77 15.77
N ALA A 193 12.30 0.61 15.94
CA ALA A 193 11.59 -0.65 16.10
C ALA A 193 10.91 -0.73 17.48
N THR A 194 9.65 -0.28 17.59
CA THR A 194 8.84 -0.44 18.81
C THR A 194 8.37 -1.88 19.00
N GLU A 195 8.23 -2.59 17.88
CA GLU A 195 7.93 -4.01 17.76
C GLU A 195 8.94 -4.67 16.81
N ASP A 196 8.87 -5.99 16.67
CA ASP A 196 9.72 -6.70 15.72
C ASP A 196 9.39 -6.28 14.29
N TRP A 197 10.43 -6.05 13.49
CA TRP A 197 10.32 -5.76 12.07
C TRP A 197 10.53 -7.04 11.28
N ASP A 198 9.63 -7.32 10.34
CA ASP A 198 9.60 -8.54 9.54
C ASP A 198 9.54 -8.19 8.05
N VAL A 199 10.62 -8.48 7.33
CA VAL A 199 10.73 -8.22 5.89
C VAL A 199 11.06 -9.52 5.18
N SER A 200 10.19 -9.96 4.28
CA SER A 200 10.35 -11.24 3.60
C SER A 200 9.97 -11.19 2.12
N THR A 201 10.67 -11.98 1.32
CA THR A 201 10.28 -12.32 -0.05
C THR A 201 10.57 -13.80 -0.32
N GLY A 202 9.81 -14.44 -1.20
CA GLY A 202 10.12 -15.78 -1.71
C GLY A 202 11.29 -15.70 -2.67
N ASP A 203 11.10 -15.08 -3.82
CA ASP A 203 12.08 -15.17 -4.91
C ASP A 203 12.91 -13.88 -5.10
N GLY A 204 12.40 -12.77 -4.60
CA GLY A 204 12.99 -11.45 -4.78
C GLY A 204 14.22 -11.19 -3.90
N SER A 205 14.88 -10.06 -4.15
CA SER A 205 15.92 -9.54 -3.26
C SER A 205 15.33 -8.59 -2.22
N VAL A 206 15.93 -8.55 -1.03
CA VAL A 206 15.59 -7.57 0.00
C VAL A 206 16.69 -6.54 0.13
N THR A 207 16.33 -5.26 0.07
CA THR A 207 17.24 -4.15 0.37
C THR A 207 16.64 -3.30 1.48
N ILE A 208 17.36 -3.11 2.58
CA ILE A 208 16.94 -2.25 3.68
C ILE A 208 18.02 -1.22 3.93
N ASP A 209 17.68 0.05 3.82
CA ASP A 209 18.51 1.18 4.25
C ASP A 209 17.98 1.66 5.60
N LEU A 210 18.83 1.63 6.63
CA LEU A 210 18.49 2.02 8.00
C LEU A 210 19.26 3.27 8.43
N PRO A 211 18.75 4.07 9.37
CA PRO A 211 19.52 5.15 9.95
C PRO A 211 20.78 4.65 10.68
N ASP A 212 21.85 5.45 10.66
CA ASP A 212 23.10 5.20 11.39
C ASP A 212 22.95 4.98 12.91
N ARG A 213 21.82 5.39 13.50
CA ARG A 213 21.49 5.20 14.93
C ARG A 213 20.34 4.23 15.17
N PHE A 214 19.96 3.44 14.18
CA PHE A 214 18.93 2.43 14.34
C PHE A 214 19.41 1.27 15.24
N ASN A 215 18.57 0.90 16.21
CA ASN A 215 18.86 -0.12 17.22
C ASN A 215 17.97 -1.35 16.97
N ALA A 216 18.56 -2.54 16.80
CA ALA A 216 17.83 -3.79 16.63
C ALA A 216 18.75 -5.01 16.79
N GLU A 217 18.16 -6.17 17.09
CA GLU A 217 18.81 -7.47 16.90
C GLU A 217 18.53 -7.97 15.48
N LEU A 218 19.54 -7.91 14.60
CA LEU A 218 19.42 -8.34 13.21
C LEU A 218 19.49 -9.86 13.12
N ASP A 219 18.50 -10.45 12.45
CA ASP A 219 18.52 -11.82 11.98
C ASP A 219 18.15 -11.82 10.50
N ALA A 220 19.16 -11.91 9.62
CA ALA A 220 18.97 -11.95 8.18
C ALA A 220 19.43 -13.30 7.61
N HIS A 221 18.61 -13.89 6.73
CA HIS A 221 18.88 -15.20 6.13
C HIS A 221 18.31 -15.31 4.72
N THR A 222 19.10 -15.91 3.82
CA THR A 222 18.68 -16.30 2.47
C THR A 222 19.01 -17.78 2.23
N SER A 223 18.18 -18.49 1.45
CA SER A 223 18.44 -19.89 1.11
C SER A 223 19.56 -20.01 0.09
N ASP A 224 19.50 -19.24 -1.01
CA ASP A 224 20.44 -19.37 -2.14
C ASP A 224 21.31 -18.14 -2.42
N GLY A 225 20.84 -16.96 -2.03
CA GLY A 225 21.52 -15.70 -2.28
C GLY A 225 22.74 -15.44 -1.40
N ARG A 226 23.07 -14.15 -1.27
CA ARG A 226 24.09 -13.66 -0.32
C ARG A 226 23.48 -12.63 0.61
N VAL A 227 23.86 -12.67 1.89
CA VAL A 227 23.62 -11.57 2.81
C VAL A 227 24.84 -10.67 2.82
N SER A 228 24.62 -9.37 2.62
CA SER A 228 25.67 -8.34 2.68
C SER A 228 25.21 -7.19 3.55
N VAL A 229 26.08 -6.76 4.45
CA VAL A 229 25.86 -5.62 5.35
C VAL A 229 27.02 -4.65 5.18
N SER A 230 26.75 -3.36 5.05
CA SER A 230 27.79 -2.34 4.97
C SER A 230 28.69 -2.35 6.22
N SER A 231 30.02 -2.42 6.05
CA SER A 231 31.00 -2.76 7.08
C SER A 231 31.05 -1.85 8.32
N ARG A 232 30.51 -0.62 8.26
CA ARG A 232 30.40 0.30 9.40
C ARG A 232 29.28 -0.04 10.39
N SER A 233 28.60 -1.17 10.21
CA SER A 233 27.28 -1.45 10.79
C SER A 233 27.24 -2.61 11.77
N LEU A 234 28.35 -3.29 12.01
CA LEU A 234 28.39 -4.54 12.78
C LEU A 234 29.20 -4.37 14.06
N SER A 235 28.60 -4.80 15.18
CA SER A 235 29.34 -5.09 16.41
C SER A 235 30.40 -6.19 16.16
N GLU A 236 31.54 -6.15 16.84
CA GLU A 236 32.66 -7.11 16.71
C GLU A 236 32.26 -8.60 16.89
N THR A 237 31.08 -8.89 17.46
CA THR A 237 30.57 -10.25 17.75
C THR A 237 29.60 -10.79 16.70
N ALA A 238 29.57 -10.25 15.48
CA ALA A 238 28.67 -10.72 14.43
C ALA A 238 28.93 -12.19 14.05
N GLN A 239 27.91 -13.04 14.14
CA GLN A 239 27.96 -14.40 13.59
C GLN A 239 27.49 -14.34 12.14
N SER A 240 28.42 -14.48 11.19
CA SER A 240 28.13 -14.33 9.77
C SER A 240 28.61 -15.55 8.98
N THR A 241 27.75 -16.01 8.08
CA THR A 241 28.09 -16.85 6.94
C THR A 241 27.81 -16.08 5.66
N ARG A 242 28.00 -16.71 4.49
CA ARG A 242 27.59 -16.14 3.20
C ARG A 242 26.07 -15.90 3.10
N ARG A 243 25.27 -16.71 3.77
CA ARG A 243 23.81 -16.82 3.61
C ARG A 243 23.00 -16.42 4.84
N SER A 244 23.67 -16.09 5.94
CA SER A 244 23.02 -15.73 7.19
C SER A 244 23.91 -14.78 7.97
N ILE A 245 23.31 -13.79 8.61
CA ILE A 245 23.98 -12.94 9.58
C ILE A 245 23.08 -12.73 10.78
N LYS A 246 23.68 -12.87 11.97
CA LYS A 246 23.10 -12.42 13.23
C LYS A 246 24.03 -11.40 13.84
N ALA A 247 23.52 -10.22 14.13
CA ALA A 247 24.31 -9.12 14.64
C ALA A 247 23.47 -8.16 15.47
N ARG A 248 24.12 -7.48 16.41
CA ARG A 248 23.52 -6.37 17.15
C ARG A 248 23.76 -5.08 16.38
N LEU A 249 22.68 -4.35 16.08
CA LEU A 249 22.75 -3.00 15.51
C LEU A 249 22.59 -1.98 16.64
N GLY A 250 23.56 -1.08 16.78
CA GLY A 250 23.58 -0.08 17.85
C GLY A 250 23.48 -0.72 19.24
N GLU A 251 22.48 -0.31 20.02
CA GLU A 251 22.20 -0.85 21.35
C GLU A 251 21.39 -2.16 21.33
N GLY A 252 21.06 -2.72 20.16
CA GLY A 252 20.22 -3.92 20.05
C GLY A 252 18.74 -3.64 20.32
N GLY A 253 17.98 -4.63 20.78
CA GLY A 253 16.57 -4.47 21.17
C GLY A 253 15.61 -5.41 20.45
N ARG A 254 14.59 -4.85 19.77
CA ARG A 254 13.61 -5.64 18.99
C ARG A 254 14.26 -6.36 17.82
N GLN A 255 13.64 -7.44 17.36
CA GLN A 255 14.18 -8.19 16.23
C GLN A 255 13.94 -7.42 14.92
N LEU A 256 14.97 -7.39 14.07
CA LEU A 256 14.84 -7.10 12.65
C LEU A 256 15.07 -8.41 11.89
N ARG A 257 13.98 -9.07 11.50
CA ARG A 257 14.01 -10.30 10.72
C ARG A 257 13.95 -9.97 9.24
N VAL A 258 14.94 -10.47 8.50
CA VAL A 258 15.00 -10.34 7.05
C VAL A 258 15.15 -11.71 6.40
N ARG A 259 14.26 -12.03 5.47
CA ARG A 259 14.23 -13.33 4.78
C ARG A 259 14.09 -13.17 3.28
N SER A 260 14.77 -14.03 2.55
CA SER A 260 14.62 -14.21 1.10
C SER A 260 14.80 -15.71 0.82
N GLY A 261 14.00 -16.31 -0.06
CA GLY A 261 14.28 -17.65 -0.55
C GLY A 261 15.51 -17.60 -1.46
N ASP A 262 15.37 -16.94 -2.60
CA ASP A 262 16.37 -17.08 -3.68
C ASP A 262 17.27 -15.84 -3.84
N GLY A 263 16.72 -14.65 -3.57
CA GLY A 263 17.41 -13.39 -3.76
C GLY A 263 18.44 -13.05 -2.70
N SER A 264 19.19 -11.97 -2.96
CA SER A 264 20.19 -11.45 -2.03
C SER A 264 19.57 -10.49 -1.04
N ILE A 265 20.13 -10.46 0.16
CA ILE A 265 19.78 -9.49 1.20
C ILE A 265 20.91 -8.46 1.29
N ARG A 266 20.56 -7.19 1.13
CA ARG A 266 21.46 -6.05 1.34
C ARG A 266 20.92 -5.20 2.48
N LEU A 267 21.74 -5.00 3.51
CA LEU A 267 21.47 -4.01 4.56
C LEU A 267 22.49 -2.88 4.46
N GLY A 268 21.98 -1.66 4.26
CA GLY A 268 22.73 -0.41 4.26
C GLY A 268 22.47 0.40 5.52
N ARG A 269 23.41 1.30 5.83
CA ARG A 269 23.19 2.39 6.78
C ARG A 269 23.51 3.73 6.14
N SER A 270 22.71 4.74 6.43
CA SER A 270 22.86 6.11 5.95
C SER A 270 22.43 7.16 6.96
#